data_AF-A0A956I8Z6-F1
#
_entry.id   AF-A0A956I8Z6-F1
#
_cell.length_a   1.000
_cell.length_b   1.000
_cell.length_c   1.000
_cell.angle_alpha   90.00
_cell.angle_beta   90.00
_cell.angle_gamma   90.00
#
_symmetry.space_group_name_H-M   'P 1'
#
loop_
_entity.id
_entity.type
_entity.pdbx_description
1 polymer ?
#
loop_
_entity_poly.entity_id
_entity_poly.type
_entity_poly.pdbx_seq_one_letter_code
_entity_poly.pdbx_strand_id
1 'polypeptide(L)'
;MRKLLLLLTMLALGVGCGDDARGNSEMPWSDGGTPEDFDGDGISNADEDLAEEVDTDGDGLFDAYDTDSDGDGLPDAFERGSGAAPADSDGDGTPDFRDLDSDDNGIPDAREGMGDVDDDGTPDFADLDDDDDRVSDFVELDGRTEFPADADDDRFPDFRDADSDNDFILDG
;
A
#
# COMPACT_ATOMS: atom_id res chain seq x y z
N MET A 1 -61.12 -36.01 -22.14
CA MET A 1 -62.53 -35.55 -22.17
C MET A 1 -62.88 -34.97 -20.81
N ARG A 2 -63.42 -33.74 -20.81
CA ARG A 2 -64.30 -33.10 -19.81
C ARG A 2 -63.72 -32.68 -18.45
N LYS A 3 -63.81 -31.36 -18.25
CA LYS A 3 -63.66 -30.55 -17.04
C LYS A 3 -64.60 -31.02 -15.91
N LEU A 4 -64.19 -30.89 -14.66
CA LEU A 4 -65.10 -30.57 -13.56
C LEU A 4 -64.44 -29.60 -12.58
N LEU A 5 -64.99 -28.39 -12.57
CA LEU A 5 -64.76 -27.31 -11.62
C LEU A 5 -65.75 -27.50 -10.46
N LEU A 6 -65.30 -27.43 -9.20
CA LEU A 6 -66.19 -27.09 -8.09
C LEU A 6 -65.51 -26.15 -7.10
N LEU A 7 -66.32 -25.21 -6.66
CA LEU A 7 -66.06 -23.89 -6.10
C LEU A 7 -66.61 -23.85 -4.67
N LEU A 8 -65.84 -23.34 -3.69
CA LEU A 8 -66.32 -22.90 -2.35
C LEU A 8 -65.09 -22.33 -1.61
N THR A 9 -65.02 -21.16 -0.96
CA THR A 9 -65.94 -20.08 -0.60
C THR A 9 -65.05 -18.94 -0.06
N MET A 10 -65.37 -17.68 -0.37
CA MET A 10 -64.75 -16.54 0.32
C MET A 10 -65.31 -16.39 1.74
N LEU A 11 -64.44 -16.14 2.72
CA LEU A 11 -64.78 -15.36 3.90
C LEU A 11 -63.54 -14.60 4.38
N ALA A 12 -63.54 -13.28 4.14
CA ALA A 12 -62.57 -12.36 4.74
C ALA A 12 -63.19 -11.74 5.99
N LEU A 13 -62.49 -11.84 7.12
CA LEU A 13 -62.61 -10.94 8.27
C LEU A 13 -61.22 -10.84 8.91
N GLY A 14 -60.60 -9.67 8.81
CA GLY A 14 -59.35 -9.35 9.50
C GLY A 14 -59.58 -9.01 10.98
N VAL A 15 -58.48 -8.99 11.73
CA VAL A 15 -58.01 -7.97 12.69
C VAL A 15 -56.87 -8.61 13.50
N GLY A 16 -55.72 -7.93 13.63
CA GLY A 16 -54.86 -8.09 14.82
C GLY A 16 -53.34 -8.09 14.61
N CYS A 17 -52.77 -6.89 14.71
CA CYS A 17 -51.40 -6.46 15.09
C CYS A 17 -50.34 -7.53 15.48
N GLY A 18 -49.14 -7.35 14.91
CA GLY A 18 -47.88 -7.91 15.38
C GLY A 18 -46.71 -7.41 14.53
N ASP A 19 -46.28 -6.16 14.76
CA ASP A 19 -44.94 -5.72 14.38
C ASP A 19 -43.94 -6.53 15.21
N ASP A 20 -43.09 -7.35 14.57
CA ASP A 20 -41.85 -7.83 15.19
C ASP A 20 -40.85 -8.19 14.08
N ALA A 21 -40.07 -7.17 13.74
CA ALA A 21 -38.80 -7.30 13.06
C ALA A 21 -37.82 -8.14 13.91
N ARG A 22 -37.56 -9.38 13.48
CA ARG A 22 -36.28 -10.14 13.65
C ARG A 22 -36.27 -11.18 12.53
N GLY A 23 -35.51 -11.08 11.44
CA GLY A 23 -34.11 -10.66 11.33
C GLY A 23 -33.20 -11.90 11.33
N ASN A 24 -33.30 -12.75 10.29
CA ASN A 24 -32.19 -13.62 9.88
C ASN A 24 -32.32 -14.01 8.39
N SER A 25 -31.98 -13.09 7.48
CA SER A 25 -31.41 -13.53 6.21
C SER A 25 -29.98 -13.96 6.52
N GLU A 26 -29.76 -15.26 6.58
CA GLU A 26 -28.44 -15.89 6.62
C GLU A 26 -27.66 -15.44 5.37
N MET A 27 -26.91 -14.35 5.52
CA MET A 27 -25.88 -13.90 4.58
C MET A 27 -24.62 -14.72 4.90
N PRO A 28 -24.05 -15.47 3.94
CA PRO A 28 -22.89 -16.32 4.21
C PRO A 28 -21.61 -15.50 4.03
N TRP A 29 -21.23 -14.72 5.04
CA TRP A 29 -19.83 -14.44 5.34
C TRP A 29 -19.70 -14.14 6.84
N SER A 30 -18.81 -14.87 7.49
CA SER A 30 -18.38 -14.63 8.85
C SER A 30 -16.88 -14.67 8.84
N ASP A 31 -16.25 -13.56 9.18
CA ASP A 31 -14.94 -13.51 9.81
C ASP A 31 -14.78 -12.14 10.46
N GLY A 32 -14.17 -12.11 11.63
CA GLY A 32 -14.01 -10.87 12.38
C GLY A 32 -13.04 -9.93 11.69
N GLY A 33 -13.55 -8.77 11.25
CA GLY A 33 -12.89 -7.48 11.41
C GLY A 33 -11.58 -7.25 10.67
N THR A 34 -11.51 -7.54 9.38
CA THR A 34 -10.71 -6.65 8.53
C THR A 34 -11.51 -5.36 8.33
N PRO A 35 -10.89 -4.17 8.44
CA PRO A 35 -11.45 -2.96 7.85
C PRO A 35 -11.90 -3.21 6.40
N GLU A 36 -12.83 -2.41 5.89
CA GLU A 36 -13.11 -2.42 4.45
C GLU A 36 -11.82 -2.01 3.71
N ASP A 37 -11.48 -2.75 2.67
CA ASP A 37 -10.28 -2.67 1.81
C ASP A 37 -10.81 -3.00 0.41
N PHE A 38 -10.75 -2.04 -0.52
CA PHE A 38 -11.51 -2.06 -1.77
C PHE A 38 -10.71 -2.52 -2.99
N ASP A 39 -9.44 -2.15 -3.09
CA ASP A 39 -8.47 -2.62 -4.08
C ASP A 39 -7.77 -3.94 -3.67
N GLY A 40 -7.76 -4.28 -2.38
CA GLY A 40 -7.22 -5.53 -1.85
C GLY A 40 -5.71 -5.52 -1.67
N ASP A 41 -5.10 -4.35 -1.50
CA ASP A 41 -3.66 -4.15 -1.31
C ASP A 41 -3.19 -4.42 0.16
N GLY A 42 -4.15 -4.53 1.09
CA GLY A 42 -3.92 -4.78 2.50
C GLY A 42 -3.80 -3.53 3.38
N ILE A 43 -3.99 -2.35 2.81
CA ILE A 43 -4.31 -1.11 3.51
C ILE A 43 -5.83 -1.04 3.67
N SER A 44 -6.31 -0.31 4.67
CA SER A 44 -7.76 -0.12 4.84
C SER A 44 -8.24 1.17 4.22
N ASN A 45 -9.48 1.17 3.73
CA ASN A 45 -10.16 2.38 3.25
C ASN A 45 -10.15 3.53 4.29
N ALA A 46 -9.99 3.22 5.57
CA ALA A 46 -9.89 4.21 6.65
C ALA A 46 -8.49 4.80 6.76
N ASP A 47 -7.44 4.00 6.54
CA ASP A 47 -6.04 4.44 6.50
C ASP A 47 -5.71 5.10 5.14
N GLU A 48 -6.48 4.82 4.10
CA GLU A 48 -6.45 5.48 2.78
C GLU A 48 -7.38 6.70 2.70
N ASP A 49 -7.90 7.17 3.84
CA ASP A 49 -8.69 8.40 3.92
C ASP A 49 -9.86 8.48 2.92
N LEU A 50 -10.54 7.36 2.61
CA LEU A 50 -11.66 7.31 1.64
C LEU A 50 -12.76 8.36 1.93
N ALA A 51 -12.94 8.73 3.20
CA ALA A 51 -13.92 9.75 3.59
C ALA A 51 -13.61 11.15 3.04
N GLU A 52 -12.34 11.42 2.76
CA GLU A 52 -11.85 12.69 2.22
C GLU A 52 -11.61 12.64 0.70
N GLU A 53 -11.87 11.49 0.06
CA GLU A 53 -11.72 11.32 -1.39
C GLU A 53 -10.30 11.71 -1.87
N VAL A 54 -9.28 11.25 -1.14
CA VAL A 54 -7.86 11.49 -1.47
C VAL A 54 -7.51 10.78 -2.79
N ASP A 55 -6.71 11.47 -3.61
CA ASP A 55 -6.23 11.11 -4.94
C ASP A 55 -4.80 11.67 -4.99
N THR A 56 -3.84 10.87 -4.56
CA THR A 56 -2.47 11.32 -4.26
C THR A 56 -1.70 11.65 -5.55
N ASP A 57 -1.75 10.78 -6.56
CA ASP A 57 -1.08 10.99 -7.85
C ASP A 57 -1.88 11.86 -8.86
N GLY A 58 -3.17 12.07 -8.61
CA GLY A 58 -4.04 12.89 -9.44
C GLY A 58 -4.49 12.23 -10.74
N ASP A 59 -4.47 10.89 -10.84
CA ASP A 59 -4.90 10.15 -12.03
C ASP A 59 -6.44 10.06 -12.17
N GLY A 60 -7.16 10.37 -11.09
CA GLY A 60 -8.62 10.39 -11.01
C GLY A 60 -9.26 9.12 -10.43
N LEU A 61 -8.46 8.18 -9.95
CA LEU A 61 -8.81 7.15 -8.99
C LEU A 61 -8.56 7.72 -7.57
N PHE A 62 -9.34 7.27 -6.59
CA PHE A 62 -9.05 7.65 -5.20
C PHE A 62 -8.18 6.55 -4.62
N ASP A 63 -7.26 6.89 -3.72
CA ASP A 63 -6.27 5.97 -3.16
C ASP A 63 -6.90 4.64 -2.72
N ALA A 64 -8.04 4.68 -2.01
CA ALA A 64 -8.84 3.50 -1.61
C ALA A 64 -9.49 2.68 -2.74
N TYR A 65 -9.08 2.88 -3.98
CA TYR A 65 -9.41 2.07 -5.15
C TYR A 65 -8.20 1.92 -6.08
N ASP A 66 -7.08 2.57 -5.76
CA ASP A 66 -5.81 2.49 -6.46
C ASP A 66 -4.94 1.40 -5.83
N THR A 67 -3.89 0.97 -6.52
CA THR A 67 -2.94 -0.02 -5.98
C THR A 67 -1.51 0.49 -6.02
N ASP A 68 -1.34 1.76 -6.35
CA ASP A 68 -0.11 2.51 -6.64
C ASP A 68 -0.49 4.00 -6.48
N SER A 69 -0.75 4.41 -5.24
CA SER A 69 -1.47 5.64 -4.89
C SER A 69 -0.69 6.92 -5.18
N ASP A 70 0.65 6.89 -5.14
CA ASP A 70 1.53 8.00 -5.55
C ASP A 70 2.01 7.91 -7.01
N GLY A 71 1.75 6.78 -7.68
CA GLY A 71 1.98 6.60 -9.11
C GLY A 71 3.47 6.48 -9.48
N ASP A 72 4.31 6.06 -8.54
CA ASP A 72 5.75 5.90 -8.74
C ASP A 72 6.10 4.54 -9.43
N GLY A 73 5.16 3.59 -9.41
CA GLY A 73 5.26 2.27 -10.02
C GLY A 73 5.59 1.12 -9.05
N LEU A 74 5.74 1.42 -7.77
CA LEU A 74 5.69 0.48 -6.65
C LEU A 74 4.23 0.32 -6.18
N PRO A 75 3.79 -0.90 -5.81
CA PRO A 75 2.44 -1.09 -5.33
C PRO A 75 2.34 -0.80 -3.83
N ASP A 76 1.25 -0.15 -3.44
CA ASP A 76 0.86 0.14 -2.05
C ASP A 76 0.95 -1.10 -1.13
N ALA A 77 0.61 -2.27 -1.67
CA ALA A 77 0.70 -3.55 -0.95
C ALA A 77 2.13 -3.91 -0.48
N PHE A 78 3.14 -3.38 -1.15
CA PHE A 78 4.56 -3.50 -0.81
C PHE A 78 4.98 -2.38 0.14
N GLU A 79 4.63 -1.14 -0.19
CA GLU A 79 5.05 0.07 0.54
C GLU A 79 4.38 0.24 1.90
N ARG A 80 3.17 -0.28 2.10
CA ARG A 80 2.51 -0.28 3.42
C ARG A 80 3.34 -0.93 4.53
N GLY A 81 4.36 -1.72 4.16
CA GLY A 81 5.21 -2.45 5.07
C GLY A 81 4.55 -3.68 5.71
N SER A 82 5.22 -4.23 6.73
CA SER A 82 4.78 -5.44 7.44
C SER A 82 3.96 -5.17 8.71
N GLY A 83 3.78 -3.88 9.04
CA GLY A 83 3.10 -3.40 10.23
C GLY A 83 1.59 -3.61 10.22
N ALA A 84 0.95 -3.27 11.35
CA ALA A 84 -0.50 -3.20 11.44
C ALA A 84 -1.07 -1.84 11.02
N ALA A 85 -0.19 -0.84 10.92
CA ALA A 85 -0.46 0.48 10.34
C ALA A 85 0.50 0.64 9.15
N PRO A 86 0.16 1.47 8.16
CA PRO A 86 1.08 1.83 7.09
C PRO A 86 2.43 2.33 7.62
N ALA A 87 3.50 2.03 6.89
CA ALA A 87 4.83 2.57 7.15
C ALA A 87 4.89 4.09 6.87
N ASP A 88 5.87 4.73 7.46
CA ASP A 88 6.18 6.17 7.44
C ASP A 88 7.67 6.23 7.81
N SER A 89 8.51 5.96 6.82
CA SER A 89 9.92 5.58 6.98
C SER A 89 10.79 6.79 7.36
N ASP A 90 10.51 7.97 6.79
CA ASP A 90 11.15 9.23 7.15
C ASP A 90 10.51 9.92 8.39
N GLY A 91 9.28 9.56 8.75
CA GLY A 91 8.54 10.10 9.88
C GLY A 91 7.99 11.51 9.67
N ASP A 92 7.76 11.93 8.43
CA ASP A 92 7.17 13.23 8.09
C ASP A 92 5.63 13.26 8.29
N GLY A 93 5.02 12.07 8.37
CA GLY A 93 3.60 11.85 8.56
C GLY A 93 2.81 11.53 7.29
N THR A 94 3.47 11.44 6.14
CA THR A 94 3.00 10.86 4.89
C THR A 94 3.36 9.37 4.91
N PRO A 95 2.38 8.46 4.78
CA PRO A 95 2.72 7.05 4.68
C PRO A 95 3.47 6.74 3.39
N ASP A 96 4.38 5.76 3.43
CA ASP A 96 5.25 5.38 2.30
C ASP A 96 4.48 5.16 0.99
N PHE A 97 3.31 4.50 1.01
CA PHE A 97 2.47 4.27 -0.20
C PHE A 97 1.87 5.55 -0.84
N ARG A 98 2.21 6.72 -0.30
CA ARG A 98 1.79 8.04 -0.77
C ARG A 98 2.97 9.00 -0.91
N ASP A 99 4.18 8.51 -0.69
CA ASP A 99 5.40 9.28 -0.73
C ASP A 99 6.20 8.93 -1.99
N LEU A 100 6.87 9.91 -2.58
CA LEU A 100 7.71 9.69 -3.76
C LEU A 100 9.19 9.47 -3.42
N ASP A 101 9.55 9.61 -2.14
CA ASP A 101 10.89 9.56 -1.56
C ASP A 101 10.73 9.16 -0.07
N SER A 102 10.36 7.91 0.20
CA SER A 102 9.85 7.42 1.50
C SER A 102 10.86 7.50 2.65
N ASP A 103 12.15 7.56 2.35
CA ASP A 103 13.22 7.73 3.33
C ASP A 103 13.83 9.16 3.33
N ASP A 104 13.39 10.02 2.41
CA ASP A 104 13.75 11.43 2.26
C ASP A 104 15.27 11.62 2.01
N ASN A 105 15.93 10.64 1.38
CA ASN A 105 17.36 10.66 1.04
C ASN A 105 17.66 11.44 -0.26
N GLY A 106 16.64 11.74 -1.06
CA GLY A 106 16.73 12.50 -2.31
C GLY A 106 16.81 11.63 -3.58
N ILE A 107 16.72 10.32 -3.46
CA ILE A 107 16.49 9.36 -4.53
C ILE A 107 14.99 9.04 -4.51
N PRO A 108 14.28 9.15 -5.65
CA PRO A 108 12.87 8.77 -5.65
C PRO A 108 12.69 7.26 -5.55
N ASP A 109 11.66 6.80 -4.86
CA ASP A 109 11.30 5.39 -4.64
C ASP A 109 11.27 4.57 -5.95
N ALA A 110 10.67 5.14 -7.00
CA ALA A 110 10.63 4.56 -8.35
C ALA A 110 12.02 4.22 -8.94
N ARG A 111 13.07 4.87 -8.43
CA ARG A 111 14.47 4.71 -8.82
C ARG A 111 15.18 3.68 -7.95
N GLU A 112 14.91 3.66 -6.65
CA GLU A 112 15.44 2.64 -5.75
C GLU A 112 14.83 1.27 -6.03
N GLY A 113 13.51 1.25 -6.07
CA GLY A 113 12.67 0.11 -6.31
C GLY A 113 12.53 -0.82 -5.11
N MET A 114 12.08 -2.05 -5.38
CA MET A 114 11.84 -3.08 -4.36
C MET A 114 13.08 -3.86 -3.92
N GLY A 115 14.26 -3.26 -4.06
CA GLY A 115 15.52 -3.88 -3.65
C GLY A 115 15.63 -4.01 -2.13
N ASP A 116 16.68 -4.69 -1.71
CA ASP A 116 17.14 -4.83 -0.32
C ASP A 116 18.62 -5.23 -0.49
N VAL A 117 19.49 -4.25 -0.72
CA VAL A 117 20.87 -4.46 -1.18
C VAL A 117 21.72 -5.13 -0.09
N ASP A 118 21.48 -4.82 1.18
CA ASP A 118 22.21 -5.35 2.34
C ASP A 118 21.56 -6.60 2.98
N ASP A 119 20.35 -6.99 2.55
CA ASP A 119 19.53 -8.08 3.07
C ASP A 119 19.14 -7.90 4.58
N ASP A 120 18.99 -6.67 5.08
CA ASP A 120 18.58 -6.40 6.47
C ASP A 120 17.06 -6.52 6.70
N GLY A 121 16.28 -6.47 5.61
CA GLY A 121 14.82 -6.58 5.59
C GLY A 121 14.08 -5.25 5.49
N THR A 122 14.79 -4.13 5.39
CA THR A 122 14.30 -2.81 4.98
C THR A 122 14.51 -2.69 3.48
N PRO A 123 13.45 -2.47 2.69
CA PRO A 123 13.63 -2.27 1.26
C PRO A 123 14.36 -0.96 0.96
N ASP A 124 15.12 -0.93 -0.13
CA ASP A 124 15.97 0.22 -0.51
C ASP A 124 15.21 1.58 -0.48
N PHE A 125 14.00 1.64 -1.04
CA PHE A 125 13.20 2.88 -1.06
C PHE A 125 12.85 3.44 0.34
N ALA A 126 13.02 2.64 1.39
CA ALA A 126 12.71 2.97 2.77
C ALA A 126 13.95 2.91 3.68
N ASP A 127 15.15 2.79 3.11
CA ASP A 127 16.42 2.64 3.84
C ASP A 127 17.39 3.80 3.56
N LEU A 128 17.91 4.40 4.63
CA LEU A 128 18.81 5.55 4.57
C LEU A 128 20.28 5.19 4.23
N ASP A 129 20.60 3.90 4.18
CA ASP A 129 21.95 3.32 4.01
C ASP A 129 21.81 1.96 3.30
N ASP A 130 21.51 2.00 1.99
CA ASP A 130 21.10 0.86 1.13
C ASP A 130 22.05 -0.37 1.24
N ASP A 131 23.34 -0.14 1.53
CA ASP A 131 24.37 -1.18 1.60
C ASP A 131 25.00 -1.39 3.00
N ASP A 132 24.47 -0.72 4.03
CA ASP A 132 24.89 -0.74 5.46
C ASP A 132 26.41 -0.64 5.65
N ASP A 133 27.04 0.21 4.85
CA ASP A 133 28.47 0.48 4.91
C ASP A 133 28.82 1.58 5.94
N ARG A 134 27.79 2.26 6.47
CA ARG A 134 27.76 3.39 7.43
C ARG A 134 27.86 4.78 6.83
N VAL A 135 27.76 4.92 5.52
CA VAL A 135 27.64 6.20 4.83
C VAL A 135 26.25 6.24 4.19
N SER A 136 25.37 7.11 4.69
CA SER A 136 24.01 7.21 4.13
C SER A 136 24.00 7.61 2.65
N ASP A 137 23.02 7.12 1.90
CA ASP A 137 22.77 7.39 0.49
C ASP A 137 22.81 8.89 0.15
N PHE A 138 22.17 9.73 0.98
CA PHE A 138 22.19 11.19 0.82
C PHE A 138 23.62 11.76 0.71
N VAL A 139 24.57 11.21 1.46
CA VAL A 139 25.98 11.63 1.47
C VAL A 139 26.70 11.14 0.21
N GLU A 140 26.44 9.91 -0.20
CA GLU A 140 27.10 9.25 -1.34
C GLU A 140 26.65 9.81 -2.68
N LEU A 141 25.40 10.28 -2.75
CA LEU A 141 24.91 11.02 -3.91
C LEU A 141 25.76 12.26 -4.23
N ASP A 142 26.44 12.87 -3.25
CA ASP A 142 27.19 14.15 -3.41
C ASP A 142 26.32 15.21 -4.13
N GLY A 143 25.00 15.17 -3.90
CA GLY A 143 23.99 16.02 -4.54
C GLY A 143 23.66 15.69 -6.01
N ARG A 144 23.85 14.44 -6.46
CA ARG A 144 23.56 13.99 -7.83
C ARG A 144 22.43 12.97 -7.88
N THR A 145 21.27 13.37 -8.40
CA THR A 145 20.07 12.50 -8.44
C THR A 145 19.79 11.89 -9.83
N GLU A 146 20.24 12.50 -10.94
CA GLU A 146 19.93 12.02 -12.30
C GLU A 146 20.99 11.08 -12.92
N PHE A 147 22.18 11.03 -12.33
CA PHE A 147 23.28 10.13 -12.67
C PHE A 147 24.04 9.89 -11.38
N PRO A 148 23.67 8.86 -10.60
CA PRO A 148 24.32 8.63 -9.33
C PRO A 148 25.80 8.38 -9.59
N ALA A 149 26.60 8.68 -8.58
CA ALA A 149 28.00 8.37 -8.65
C ALA A 149 28.19 6.84 -8.81
N ASP A 150 29.24 6.49 -9.53
CA ASP A 150 29.71 5.12 -9.79
C ASP A 150 31.23 5.31 -9.90
N ALA A 151 31.89 5.32 -8.74
CA ALA A 151 33.24 5.82 -8.59
C ALA A 151 34.30 4.92 -9.25
N ASP A 152 33.99 3.63 -9.42
CA ASP A 152 34.89 2.63 -9.98
C ASP A 152 34.44 2.07 -11.36
N ASP A 153 33.30 2.52 -11.89
CA ASP A 153 32.67 2.11 -13.15
C ASP A 153 32.24 0.63 -13.20
N ASP A 154 31.90 0.01 -12.07
CA ASP A 154 31.47 -1.40 -11.99
C ASP A 154 29.97 -1.62 -12.28
N ARG A 155 29.22 -0.51 -12.33
CA ARG A 155 27.76 -0.37 -12.60
C ARG A 155 26.86 -0.54 -11.40
N PHE A 156 27.42 -0.66 -10.20
CA PHE A 156 26.68 -0.35 -8.99
C PHE A 156 26.88 1.14 -8.70
N PRO A 157 25.78 1.89 -8.49
CA PRO A 157 25.89 3.23 -7.95
C PRO A 157 26.57 3.20 -6.57
N ASP A 158 27.29 4.28 -6.22
CA ASP A 158 28.00 4.40 -4.92
C ASP A 158 27.07 4.05 -3.74
N PHE A 159 25.83 4.56 -3.73
CA PHE A 159 24.84 4.26 -2.68
C PHE A 159 24.35 2.81 -2.60
N ARG A 160 24.87 1.91 -3.44
CA ARG A 160 24.58 0.46 -3.43
C ARG A 160 25.85 -0.36 -3.48
N ASP A 161 26.98 0.27 -3.22
CA ASP A 161 28.29 -0.34 -3.30
C ASP A 161 29.13 -0.01 -2.06
N ALA A 162 29.13 -0.97 -1.12
CA ALA A 162 29.80 -0.83 0.16
C ALA A 162 31.34 -0.63 0.09
N ASP A 163 31.94 -0.64 -1.11
CA ASP A 163 33.33 -0.27 -1.38
C ASP A 163 33.38 0.50 -2.71
N SER A 164 32.82 1.72 -2.71
CA SER A 164 32.57 2.55 -3.90
C SER A 164 33.79 2.75 -4.81
N ASP A 165 35.01 2.76 -4.26
CA ASP A 165 36.25 2.93 -5.03
C ASP A 165 37.03 1.62 -5.28
N ASN A 166 36.47 0.50 -4.82
CA ASN A 166 36.96 -0.87 -4.96
C ASN A 166 38.43 -1.02 -4.51
N ASP A 167 38.79 -0.34 -3.41
CA ASP A 167 40.14 -0.35 -2.83
C ASP A 167 40.35 -1.42 -1.74
N PHE A 168 39.31 -2.22 -1.47
CA PHE A 168 39.19 -3.24 -0.43
C PHE A 168 38.98 -2.69 0.99
N ILE A 169 38.46 -1.46 1.11
CA ILE A 169 38.08 -0.81 2.37
C ILE A 169 36.66 -0.25 2.18
N LEU A 170 35.75 -0.54 3.11
CA LEU A 170 34.40 0.03 3.09
C LEU A 170 34.46 1.55 3.29
N ASP A 171 33.46 2.30 2.80
CA ASP A 171 33.47 3.76 2.86
C ASP A 171 33.35 4.30 4.32
N GLY A 172 32.73 3.52 5.23
CA GLY A 172 32.51 3.85 6.66
C GLY A 172 33.49 3.42 7.77
#